data_AF-A0A2V8BAC9-F1
#
_entry.id   AF-A0A2V8BAC9-F1
#
_cell.length_a   1.000
_cell.length_b   1.000
_cell.length_c   1.000
_cell.angle_alpha   90.00
_cell.angle_beta   90.00
_cell.angle_gamma   90.00
#
_symmetry.space_group_name_H-M   'P 1'
#
loop_
_entity.id
_entity.type
_entity.pdbx_description
1 polymer ?
#
loop_
_entity_poly.entity_id
_entity_poly.type
_entity_poly.pdbx_seq_one_letter_code
_entity_poly.pdbx_strand_id
1 'polypeptide(L)'
;MNLEAGMRVARVALQSIVAHAREAVPAECCGLLLGRDTAILEALRTRNIADEPASRFLIDPQDHFNGRRDARRRGLDVVGFYHSHPRSPATPSETDRAEASYADHLYLFVTVR
;
A
#
# COMPACT_ATOMS: atom_id res chain seq x y z
N MET A 1 -1.01 13.20 11.44
CA MET A 1 0.04 13.52 10.43
C MET A 1 -0.30 14.85 9.80
N ASN A 2 0.58 15.86 9.82
CA ASN A 2 0.29 17.15 9.19
C ASN A 2 0.52 17.04 7.67
N LEU A 3 -0.56 16.95 6.89
CA LEU A 3 -0.51 16.76 5.43
C LEU A 3 -0.17 18.03 4.64
N GLU A 4 -0.08 19.19 5.32
CA GLU A 4 0.38 20.46 4.71
C GLU A 4 1.86 20.38 4.28
N ALA A 5 2.65 19.55 4.97
CA ALA A 5 4.00 19.19 4.56
C ALA A 5 3.94 17.97 3.64
N GLY A 6 4.31 18.14 2.36
CA GLY A 6 4.25 17.06 1.36
C GLY A 6 4.94 15.76 1.80
N MET A 7 4.40 14.63 1.38
CA MET A 7 4.93 13.29 1.66
C MET A 7 6.10 12.96 0.73
N ARG A 8 7.20 12.47 1.28
CA ARG A 8 8.35 11.98 0.49
C ARG A 8 8.28 10.47 0.35
N VAL A 9 8.54 9.96 -0.86
CA VAL A 9 8.63 8.52 -1.12
C VAL A 9 10.04 8.18 -1.53
N ALA A 10 10.69 7.28 -0.78
CA ALA A 10 12.00 6.77 -1.14
C ALA A 10 11.92 6.05 -2.48
N ARG A 11 12.91 6.27 -3.34
CA ARG A 11 12.96 5.67 -4.69
C ARG A 11 12.84 4.14 -4.63
N VAL A 12 13.48 3.51 -3.64
CA VAL A 12 13.43 2.06 -3.43
C VAL A 12 12.02 1.56 -3.09
N ALA A 13 11.26 2.31 -2.29
CA ALA A 13 9.87 1.99 -1.99
C ALA A 13 9.00 2.09 -3.25
N LEU A 14 9.14 3.17 -4.01
CA LEU A 14 8.42 3.37 -5.27
C LEU A 14 8.73 2.26 -6.28
N GLN A 15 10.00 1.89 -6.43
CA GLN A 15 10.42 0.80 -7.31
C GLN A 15 9.84 -0.56 -6.87
N SER A 16 9.84 -0.84 -5.56
CA SER A 16 9.25 -2.06 -5.01
C SER A 16 7.75 -2.14 -5.32
N ILE A 17 7.01 -1.04 -5.13
CA ILE A 17 5.58 -0.92 -5.42
C ILE A 17 5.30 -1.18 -6.91
N VAL A 18 6.02 -0.49 -7.81
CA VAL A 18 5.83 -0.64 -9.26
C VAL A 18 6.17 -2.05 -9.72
N ALA A 19 7.25 -2.63 -9.21
CA ALA A 19 7.61 -4.02 -9.52
C ALA A 19 6.52 -4.99 -9.04
N HIS A 20 6.02 -4.81 -7.81
CA HIS A 20 4.95 -5.65 -7.27
C HIS A 20 3.68 -5.59 -8.13
N ALA A 21 3.28 -4.38 -8.51
CA ALA A 21 2.11 -4.16 -9.34
C ALA A 21 2.25 -4.83 -10.72
N ARG A 22 3.44 -4.80 -11.33
CA ARG A 22 3.71 -5.47 -12.62
C ARG A 22 3.68 -7.00 -12.51
N GLU A 23 4.29 -7.54 -11.45
CA GLU A 23 4.37 -8.98 -11.21
C GLU A 23 3.00 -9.59 -10.88
N ALA A 24 2.11 -8.82 -10.26
CA ALA A 24 0.80 -9.31 -9.82
C ALA A 24 -0.26 -9.38 -10.94
N VAL A 25 -0.04 -8.73 -12.08
CA VAL A 25 -0.99 -8.74 -13.21
C VAL A 25 -1.34 -10.19 -13.59
N PRO A 26 -2.64 -10.56 -13.73
CA PRO A 26 -3.81 -9.69 -13.82
C PRO A 26 -4.50 -9.34 -12.49
N ALA A 27 -3.97 -9.78 -11.36
CA ALA A 27 -4.47 -9.46 -10.02
C ALA A 27 -4.02 -8.07 -9.54
N GLU A 28 -4.75 -7.53 -8.57
CA GLU A 28 -4.31 -6.44 -7.71
C GLU A 28 -3.28 -6.97 -6.71
N CYS A 29 -2.19 -6.23 -6.57
CA CYS A 29 -1.27 -6.38 -5.46
C CYS A 29 -1.69 -5.47 -4.31
N CYS A 30 -1.28 -5.79 -3.08
CA CYS A 30 -1.46 -4.90 -1.93
C CYS A 30 -0.26 -4.93 -1.00
N GLY A 31 -0.08 -3.89 -0.20
CA GLY A 31 0.99 -3.85 0.79
C GLY A 31 0.96 -2.68 1.75
N LEU A 32 1.93 -2.67 2.65
CA LEU A 32 2.10 -1.65 3.67
C LEU A 32 3.16 -0.64 3.25
N LEU A 33 2.92 0.62 3.58
CA LEU A 33 3.91 1.69 3.47
C LEU A 33 4.57 1.88 4.83
N LEU A 34 5.87 1.60 4.90
CA LEU A 34 6.66 1.71 6.12
C LEU A 34 7.48 2.99 6.10
N GLY A 35 7.43 3.74 7.18
CA GLY A 35 7.99 5.08 7.21
C GLY A 35 8.04 5.70 8.59
N ARG A 36 8.36 6.99 8.62
CA ARG A 36 8.28 7.85 9.80
C ARG A 36 8.10 9.29 9.35
N ASP A 37 7.46 10.10 10.20
CA ASP A 37 7.16 11.50 9.92
C ASP A 37 6.45 11.67 8.55
N THR A 38 7.04 12.44 7.64
CA THR A 38 6.55 12.68 6.27
C THR A 38 7.34 11.91 5.21
N ALA A 39 7.83 10.71 5.54
CA ALA A 39 8.60 9.88 4.62
C ALA A 39 8.17 8.41 4.61
N ILE A 40 7.81 7.91 3.43
CA ILE A 40 7.73 6.49 3.11
C ILE A 40 9.12 6.01 2.72
N LEU A 41 9.69 5.09 3.51
CA LEU A 41 11.04 4.59 3.33
C LEU A 41 11.06 3.25 2.61
N GLU A 42 10.06 2.41 2.89
CA GLU A 42 9.98 1.03 2.38
C GLU A 42 8.53 0.66 2.06
N ALA A 43 8.38 -0.28 1.13
CA ALA A 43 7.10 -0.91 0.83
C ALA A 43 7.20 -2.39 1.15
N LEU A 44 6.37 -2.85 2.08
CA LEU A 44 6.23 -4.26 2.41
C LEU A 44 5.15 -4.85 1.52
N ARG A 45 5.52 -5.82 0.68
CA ARG A 45 4.57 -6.60 -0.12
C ARG A 45 3.78 -7.54 0.79
N THR A 46 2.47 -7.65 0.54
CA THR A 46 1.58 -8.55 1.29
C THR A 46 0.78 -9.42 0.34
N ARG A 47 0.25 -10.53 0.84
CA ARG A 47 -0.67 -11.38 0.09
C ARG A 47 -2.03 -10.69 -0.03
N ASN A 48 -2.55 -10.68 -1.25
CA ASN A 48 -3.94 -10.35 -1.54
C ASN A 48 -4.79 -11.62 -1.38
N ILE A 49 -5.67 -11.64 -0.38
CA ILE A 49 -6.56 -12.77 -0.07
C ILE A 49 -8.03 -12.49 -0.39
N ALA A 50 -8.32 -11.48 -1.23
CA ALA A 50 -9.68 -11.22 -1.67
C ALA A 50 -10.22 -12.38 -2.52
N ASP A 51 -11.54 -12.61 -2.46
CA ASP A 51 -12.22 -13.63 -3.28
C ASP A 51 -12.10 -13.34 -4.79
N GLU A 52 -12.06 -12.06 -5.14
CA GLU A 52 -11.90 -11.58 -6.52
C GLU A 52 -10.64 -10.70 -6.66
N PRO A 53 -9.45 -11.30 -6.66
CA PRO A 53 -8.19 -10.56 -6.59
C PRO A 53 -7.90 -9.76 -7.86
N ALA A 54 -8.69 -9.93 -8.94
CA ALA A 54 -8.51 -9.20 -10.20
C ALA A 54 -9.15 -7.79 -10.22
N SER A 55 -9.91 -7.46 -9.17
CA SER A 55 -10.66 -6.19 -9.03
C SER A 55 -10.79 -5.74 -7.57
N ARG A 56 -10.26 -6.51 -6.62
CA ARG A 56 -10.30 -6.21 -5.20
C ARG A 56 -9.00 -6.63 -4.53
N PHE A 57 -8.73 -6.04 -3.38
CA PHE A 57 -7.69 -6.51 -2.49
C PHE A 57 -8.19 -6.69 -1.06
N LEU A 58 -7.57 -7.64 -0.37
CA LEU A 58 -7.67 -7.80 1.08
C LEU A 58 -6.30 -8.20 1.59
N ILE A 59 -5.68 -7.34 2.40
CA ILE A 59 -4.37 -7.64 2.98
C ILE A 59 -4.53 -8.81 3.96
N ASP A 60 -3.72 -9.85 3.77
CA ASP A 60 -3.65 -10.97 4.72
C ASP A 60 -3.38 -10.46 6.16
N PRO A 61 -4.24 -10.78 7.14
CA PRO A 61 -4.09 -10.29 8.52
C PRO A 61 -2.74 -10.67 9.17
N GLN A 62 -2.17 -11.82 8.82
CA GLN A 62 -0.88 -12.28 9.32
C GLN A 62 0.26 -11.41 8.75
N ASP A 63 0.20 -11.07 7.46
CA ASP A 63 1.18 -10.18 6.83
C ASP A 63 1.10 -8.78 7.43
N HIS A 64 -0.12 -8.28 7.65
CA HIS A 64 -0.34 -7.00 8.30
C HIS A 64 0.20 -6.97 9.74
N PHE A 65 -0.09 -7.99 10.54
CA PHE A 65 0.42 -8.11 11.91
C PHE A 65 1.96 -8.20 11.95
N ASN A 66 2.54 -9.05 11.11
CA ASN A 66 3.99 -9.25 11.03
C ASN A 66 4.69 -7.97 10.57
N GLY A 67 4.17 -7.31 9.53
CA GLY A 67 4.72 -6.07 9.01
C GLY A 67 4.71 -4.94 10.03
N ARG A 68 3.58 -4.76 10.74
CA ARG A 68 3.49 -3.77 11.82
C ARG A 68 4.45 -4.08 12.97
N ARG A 69 4.57 -5.35 13.35
CA ARG A 69 5.49 -5.78 14.42
C ARG A 69 6.94 -5.55 14.05
N ASP A 70 7.33 -5.88 12.81
CA ASP A 70 8.69 -5.65 12.30
C ASP A 70 9.02 -4.15 12.22
N ALA A 71 8.12 -3.35 11.65
CA ALA A 71 8.27 -1.90 11.55
C ALA A 71 8.58 -1.28 12.92
N ARG A 72 7.79 -1.62 13.94
CA ARG A 72 8.00 -1.12 15.31
C ARG A 72 9.36 -1.49 15.89
N ARG A 73 9.85 -2.73 15.67
CA ARG A 73 11.18 -3.15 16.13
C ARG A 73 12.31 -2.34 15.49
N ARG A 74 12.06 -1.78 14.31
CA ARG A 74 13.01 -1.01 13.51
C ARG A 74 12.85 0.51 13.69
N GLY A 75 11.96 0.95 14.59
CA GLY A 75 11.66 2.36 14.80
C GLY A 75 10.93 3.00 13.60
N LEU A 76 10.13 2.21 12.89
CA LEU A 76 9.27 2.62 11.78
C LEU A 76 7.80 2.40 12.16
N ASP A 77 6.92 3.09 11.45
CA ASP A 77 5.48 2.93 11.52
C ASP A 77 4.92 2.44 10.19
N VAL A 78 3.73 1.84 10.24
CA VAL A 78 2.87 1.69 9.06
C VAL A 78 2.19 3.03 8.85
N VAL A 79 2.66 3.81 7.88
CA VAL A 79 2.14 5.15 7.58
C VAL A 79 1.00 5.12 6.56
N GLY A 80 0.76 3.95 5.96
CA GLY A 80 -0.26 3.79 4.95
C GLY A 80 -0.28 2.43 4.29
N PHE A 81 -1.11 2.32 3.26
CA PHE A 81 -1.32 1.14 2.45
C PHE A 81 -1.19 1.51 0.98
N TYR A 82 -0.87 0.51 0.15
CA TYR A 82 -0.97 0.65 -1.29
C TYR A 82 -1.62 -0.56 -1.92
N HIS A 83 -2.23 -0.35 -3.09
CA HIS A 83 -2.65 -1.42 -3.97
C HIS A 83 -2.53 -1.00 -5.44
N SER A 84 -2.57 -1.99 -6.33
CA SER A 84 -2.51 -1.75 -7.77
C SER A 84 -3.87 -1.84 -8.44
N HIS A 85 -4.07 -0.99 -9.43
CA HIS A 85 -5.16 -1.05 -10.39
C HIS A 85 -4.61 -1.55 -11.73
N PRO A 86 -4.72 -2.87 -12.03
CA PRO A 86 -4.10 -3.47 -13.22
C PRO A 86 -4.80 -3.07 -14.52
N ARG A 87 -6.08 -2.66 -14.46
CA ARG A 87 -6.92 -2.38 -15.64
C ARG A 87 -7.60 -1.01 -15.61
N SER A 88 -7.40 -0.24 -14.55
CA SER A 88 -8.03 1.06 -14.34
C SER A 88 -6.98 2.12 -13.94
N PRO A 89 -7.31 3.42 -14.07
CA PRO A 89 -6.42 4.49 -13.62
C PRO A 89 -6.09 4.39 -12.13
N ALA A 90 -4.96 4.99 -11.72
CA ALA A 90 -4.55 5.14 -10.33
C ALA A 90 -5.38 6.23 -9.59
N THR A 91 -6.69 6.09 -9.63
CA THR A 91 -7.66 6.93 -8.93
C THR A 91 -8.53 6.04 -8.05
N PRO A 92 -8.81 6.42 -6.79
CA PRO A 92 -9.65 5.63 -5.90
C PRO A 92 -11.05 5.42 -6.50
N SER A 93 -11.49 4.17 -6.53
CA SER A 93 -12.86 3.77 -6.79
C SER A 93 -13.79 4.17 -5.62
N GLU A 94 -15.10 4.03 -5.81
CA GLU A 94 -16.08 4.20 -4.73
C GLU A 94 -15.84 3.19 -3.59
N THR A 95 -15.54 1.94 -3.94
CA THR A 95 -15.19 0.88 -2.98
C THR A 95 -13.95 1.25 -2.17
N ASP A 96 -12.89 1.72 -2.82
CA ASP A 96 -11.66 2.13 -2.11
C ASP A 96 -11.94 3.22 -1.07
N ARG A 97 -12.82 4.17 -1.41
CA ARG A 97 -13.19 5.27 -0.50
C ARG A 97 -14.05 4.78 0.67
N ALA A 98 -14.97 3.84 0.41
CA ALA A 98 -15.83 3.27 1.43
C ALA A 98 -15.04 2.38 2.42
N GLU A 99 -14.01 1.69 1.93
CA GLU A 99 -13.21 0.74 2.72
C GLU A 99 -11.98 1.38 3.40
N ALA A 100 -11.69 2.65 3.12
CA ALA A 100 -10.62 3.43 3.74
C ALA A 100 -10.87 3.68 5.25
N SER A 101 -10.63 2.65 6.05
CA SER A 101 -10.99 2.61 7.48
C SER A 101 -10.01 3.31 8.42
N TYR A 102 -8.84 3.72 7.92
CA TYR A 102 -7.78 4.33 8.72
C TYR A 102 -7.60 5.81 8.36
N ALA A 103 -8.31 6.69 9.06
CA ALA A 103 -8.35 8.13 8.78
C ALA A 103 -6.97 8.82 8.77
N ASP A 104 -6.04 8.34 9.60
CA ASP A 104 -4.69 8.90 9.72
C ASP A 104 -3.64 8.26 8.79
N HIS A 105 -4.06 7.38 7.87
CA HIS A 105 -3.15 6.63 7.00
C HIS A 105 -3.21 7.14 5.56
N LEU A 106 -2.08 6.99 4.86
CA LEU A 106 -2.01 7.22 3.42
C LEU A 106 -2.57 6.01 2.66
N TYR A 107 -3.23 6.30 1.54
CA TYR A 107 -3.65 5.29 0.56
C TYR A 107 -3.02 5.64 -0.79
N LEU A 108 -2.09 4.81 -1.23
CA LEU A 108 -1.36 4.99 -2.49
C LEU A 108 -1.89 4.03 -3.55
N PHE A 109 -2.32 4.58 -4.68
CA PHE A 109 -2.81 3.81 -5.82
C PHE A 109 -1.73 3.78 -6.90
N VAL A 110 -1.43 2.60 -7.45
CA VAL A 110 -0.50 2.46 -8.57
C VAL A 110 -1.20 1.79 -9.76
N THR A 111 -0.96 2.30 -10.96
CA THR A 111 -1.39 1.65 -12.20
C THR A 111 -0.16 1.26 -13.00
N VAL A 112 -0.21 0.10 -13.62
CA VAL A 112 0.83 -0.41 -14.51
C VAL A 112 0.22 -0.51 -15.90
N ARG A 113 0.71 0.33 -16.82
CA ARG A 113 0.39 0.27 -18.25
C ARG A 113 1.51 -0.43 -18.99
#